data_AF-A0A6I4MSW0-F1
#
_entry.id   AF-A0A6I4MSW0-F1
#
_cell.length_a   1.000
_cell.length_b   1.000
_cell.length_c   1.000
_cell.angle_alpha   90.00
_cell.angle_beta   90.00
_cell.angle_gamma   90.00
#
_symmetry.space_group_name_H-M   'P 1'
#
loop_
_entity.id
_entity.type
_entity.pdbx_description
1 polymer ?
#
loop_
_entity_poly.entity_id
_entity_poly.type
_entity_poly.pdbx_seq_one_letter_code
_entity_poly.pdbx_strand_id
1 'polypeptide(L)'
;MRPHSGAGHDHRVRPPACRHPARTPQRTPRLRLADVHLDGQRELRTLANGMRRDRAAILAALTTTYTSGAVEGNVTRIKLLKRQMYGRANFDLLRRRILLSP
;
A
#
# COMPACT_ATOMS: atom_id res chain seq x y z
N MET A 1 -12.57 -20.98 -50.33
CA MET A 1 -13.39 -20.32 -49.29
C MET A 1 -12.66 -20.38 -47.95
N ARG A 2 -12.33 -19.25 -47.34
CA ARG A 2 -11.94 -19.13 -45.92
C ARG A 2 -12.87 -18.11 -45.27
N PRO A 3 -13.33 -18.37 -44.05
CA PRO A 3 -13.05 -17.39 -42.98
C PRO A 3 -12.73 -18.11 -41.65
N HIS A 4 -11.57 -17.84 -41.06
CA HIS A 4 -11.31 -16.85 -39.99
C HIS A 4 -11.26 -17.52 -38.60
N SER A 5 -10.02 -17.88 -38.25
CA SER A 5 -9.55 -18.21 -36.91
C SER A 5 -9.83 -17.04 -35.95
N GLY A 6 -10.76 -17.23 -35.01
CA GLY A 6 -11.00 -16.31 -33.92
C GLY A 6 -9.97 -16.54 -32.81
N ALA A 7 -8.87 -15.80 -32.85
CA ALA A 7 -7.93 -15.71 -31.76
C ALA A 7 -8.62 -15.04 -30.55
N GLY A 8 -8.97 -15.83 -29.55
CA GLY A 8 -9.41 -15.34 -28.25
C GLY A 8 -8.27 -14.55 -27.60
N HIS A 9 -8.39 -13.23 -27.59
CA HIS A 9 -7.55 -12.36 -26.78
C HIS A 9 -7.91 -12.59 -25.30
N ASP A 10 -7.21 -13.55 -24.69
CA ASP A 10 -7.18 -13.76 -23.23
C ASP A 10 -6.54 -12.52 -22.59
N HIS A 11 -7.36 -11.51 -22.31
CA HIS A 11 -7.03 -10.39 -21.43
C HIS A 11 -6.89 -10.94 -20.01
N ARG A 12 -5.78 -11.67 -19.76
CA ARG A 12 -5.28 -11.89 -18.42
C ARG A 12 -4.91 -10.54 -17.86
N VAL A 13 -5.86 -9.93 -17.16
CA VAL A 13 -5.62 -8.81 -16.24
C VAL A 13 -4.56 -9.31 -15.27
N ARG A 14 -3.29 -8.94 -15.52
CA ARG A 14 -2.20 -9.24 -14.58
C ARG A 14 -2.62 -8.61 -13.25
N PRO A 15 -2.73 -9.39 -12.15
CA PRO A 15 -2.96 -8.79 -10.84
C PRO A 15 -1.83 -7.78 -10.58
N PRO A 16 -2.09 -6.64 -9.92
CA PRO A 16 -1.04 -5.70 -9.58
C PRO A 16 -0.02 -6.45 -8.74
N ALA A 17 1.11 -6.78 -9.36
CA ALA A 17 2.18 -7.49 -8.69
C ALA A 17 2.80 -6.51 -7.70
N CYS A 18 2.27 -6.44 -6.48
CA CYS A 18 2.89 -5.77 -5.34
C CYS A 18 4.16 -6.52 -4.85
N ARG A 19 4.72 -7.38 -5.71
CA ARG A 19 5.90 -8.19 -5.49
C ARG A 19 7.09 -7.35 -5.95
N HIS A 20 7.69 -6.61 -5.03
CA HIS A 20 9.00 -6.02 -5.30
C HIS A 20 10.03 -7.14 -5.51
N PRO A 21 11.04 -6.95 -6.38
CA PRO A 21 12.06 -7.97 -6.63
C PRO A 21 12.74 -8.36 -5.32
N ALA A 22 13.00 -9.66 -5.20
CA ALA A 22 13.37 -10.39 -4.01
C ALA A 22 14.26 -9.59 -3.04
N ARG A 23 13.66 -9.07 -1.96
CA ARG A 23 14.42 -8.82 -0.73
C ARG A 23 14.90 -10.19 -0.27
N THR A 24 16.21 -10.39 -0.24
CA THR A 24 16.89 -11.59 0.26
C THR A 24 16.24 -12.08 1.57
N PRO A 25 16.28 -13.38 1.92
CA PRO A 25 15.75 -13.88 3.17
C PRO A 25 16.59 -13.30 4.32
N GLN A 26 16.24 -12.10 4.76
CA GLN A 26 16.89 -11.45 5.87
C GLN A 26 16.44 -12.21 7.11
N ARG A 27 17.43 -12.77 7.82
CA ARG A 27 17.32 -13.27 9.19
C ARG A 27 16.30 -12.41 9.95
N THR A 28 15.28 -13.05 10.52
CA THR A 28 14.24 -12.37 11.34
C THR A 28 14.90 -11.27 12.17
N PRO A 29 14.63 -9.99 11.90
CA PRO A 29 15.24 -8.94 12.68
C PRO A 29 14.70 -9.09 14.10
N ARG A 30 15.60 -9.36 15.05
CA ARG A 30 15.28 -9.28 16.48
C ARG A 30 15.04 -7.80 16.80
N LEU A 31 13.85 -7.30 16.48
CA LEU A 31 13.42 -5.96 16.86
C LEU A 31 13.18 -5.97 18.37
N ARG A 32 14.25 -5.70 19.12
CA ARG A 32 14.19 -5.41 20.55
C ARG A 32 13.89 -3.92 20.65
N LEU A 33 12.64 -3.56 20.92
CA LEU A 33 12.31 -2.24 21.43
C LEU A 33 12.92 -2.21 22.84
N ALA A 34 14.13 -1.64 22.98
CA ALA A 34 14.71 -1.40 24.29
C ALA A 34 13.70 -0.57 25.12
N ASP A 35 13.59 -0.84 26.42
CA ASP A 35 12.83 0.01 27.32
C ASP A 35 13.49 1.39 27.36
N VAL A 36 13.01 2.30 26.50
CA VAL A 36 13.47 3.68 26.50
C VAL A 36 12.82 4.36 27.68
N HIS A 37 13.61 4.67 28.72
CA HIS A 37 13.16 5.50 29.84
C HIS A 37 13.07 6.95 29.35
N LEU A 38 11.88 7.32 28.89
CA LEU A 38 11.57 8.61 28.26
C LEU A 38 11.09 9.60 29.31
N ASP A 39 11.90 9.82 30.34
CA ASP A 39 11.55 10.76 31.39
C ASP A 39 11.49 12.18 30.83
N GLY A 40 10.29 12.76 30.90
CA GLY A 40 9.99 14.11 30.43
C GLY A 40 9.52 14.24 28.97
N GLN A 41 9.51 13.17 28.16
CA GLN A 41 9.18 13.27 26.73
C GLN A 41 7.89 12.52 26.38
N ARG A 42 6.74 13.19 26.56
CA ARG A 42 5.39 12.63 26.34
C ARG A 42 5.18 12.07 24.93
N GLU A 43 5.65 12.77 23.91
CA GLU A 43 5.47 12.36 22.50
C GLU A 43 6.20 11.05 22.21
N LEU A 44 7.44 10.93 22.68
CA LEU A 44 8.23 9.71 22.52
C LEU A 44 7.59 8.53 23.26
N ARG A 45 6.98 8.77 24.42
CA ARG A 45 6.28 7.71 25.19
C ARG A 45 5.09 7.18 24.40
N THR A 46 4.28 8.09 23.85
CA THR A 46 3.14 7.74 23.00
C THR A 46 3.59 6.94 21.76
N LEU A 47 4.67 7.38 21.11
CA LEU A 47 5.24 6.68 19.96
C LEU A 47 5.72 5.28 20.34
N ALA A 48 6.51 5.13 21.41
CA ALA A 48 7.01 3.85 21.87
C ALA A 48 5.87 2.90 22.25
N ASN A 49 4.81 3.41 22.89
CA ASN A 49 3.60 2.65 23.19
C ASN A 49 2.90 2.18 21.91
N GLY A 50 2.78 3.05 20.90
CA GLY A 50 2.23 2.71 19.59
C GLY A 50 3.05 1.63 18.88
N MET A 51 4.37 1.75 18.85
CA MET A 51 5.26 0.73 18.27
C MET A 51 5.18 -0.62 18.98
N ARG A 52 5.03 -0.63 20.32
CA ARG A 52 4.81 -1.87 21.08
C ARG A 52 3.47 -2.51 20.73
N ARG A 53 2.41 -1.71 20.54
CA ARG A 53 1.08 -2.18 20.12
C ARG A 53 1.12 -2.79 18.71
N ASP A 54 1.83 -2.15 17.78
CA ASP A 54 1.86 -2.53 16.36
C ASP A 54 3.04 -3.47 16.01
N ARG A 55 3.70 -4.04 17.02
CA ARG A 55 4.92 -4.88 16.85
C ARG A 55 4.73 -5.98 15.80
N ALA A 56 3.60 -6.67 15.80
CA ALA A 56 3.32 -7.75 14.85
C ALA A 56 3.25 -7.24 13.40
N ALA A 57 2.61 -6.09 13.17
CA ALA A 57 2.51 -5.47 11.85
C ALA A 57 3.89 -4.98 11.36
N ILE A 58 4.69 -4.39 12.25
CA ILE A 58 6.06 -3.94 11.93
C ILE A 58 6.93 -5.14 11.55
N LEU A 59 6.85 -6.24 12.31
CA LEU A 59 7.57 -7.47 11.98
C LEU A 59 7.13 -8.03 10.63
N ALA A 60 5.81 -8.11 10.37
CA ALA A 60 5.28 -8.56 9.10
C ALA A 60 5.75 -7.68 7.92
N ALA A 61 5.78 -6.36 8.10
CA ALA A 61 6.27 -5.42 7.07
C ALA A 61 7.77 -5.58 6.77
N LEU A 62 8.57 -6.02 7.76
CA LEU A 62 10.01 -6.26 7.58
C LEU A 62 10.31 -7.64 7.00
N THR A 63 9.50 -8.66 7.31
CA THR A 63 9.72 -10.04 6.85
C THR A 63 9.04 -10.36 5.54
N THR A 64 7.94 -9.68 5.21
CA THR A 64 7.13 -9.96 4.02
C THR A 64 7.70 -9.22 2.80
N THR A 65 7.62 -9.88 1.64
CA THR A 65 8.03 -9.29 0.34
C THR A 65 6.93 -8.44 -0.30
N TYR A 66 5.71 -8.54 0.20
CA TYR A 66 4.57 -7.71 -0.17
C TYR A 66 4.53 -6.43 0.66
N THR A 67 4.30 -5.30 0.00
CA THR A 67 4.17 -3.99 0.64
C THR A 67 2.82 -3.36 0.34
N SER A 68 2.36 -2.49 1.24
CA SER A 68 1.13 -1.71 1.08
C SER A 68 1.24 -0.60 0.02
N GLY A 69 2.42 -0.39 -0.58
CA GLY A 69 2.74 0.81 -1.36
C GLY A 69 1.82 1.05 -2.57
N ALA A 70 1.37 0.00 -3.26
CA ALA A 70 0.42 0.15 -4.35
C ALA A 70 -0.96 0.66 -3.87
N VAL A 71 -1.41 0.17 -2.71
CA VAL A 71 -2.67 0.60 -2.08
C VAL A 71 -2.55 2.04 -1.59
N GLU A 72 -1.45 2.37 -0.92
CA GLU A 72 -1.18 3.73 -0.42
C GLU A 72 -1.05 4.74 -1.57
N GLY A 73 -0.41 4.36 -2.67
CA GLY A 73 -0.33 5.15 -3.90
C GLY A 73 -1.71 5.40 -4.51
N ASN A 74 -2.57 4.38 -4.55
CA ASN A 74 -3.95 4.53 -5.00
C ASN A 74 -4.75 5.48 -4.11
N VAL A 75 -4.64 5.35 -2.79
CA VAL A 75 -5.29 6.25 -1.84
C VAL A 75 -4.78 7.69 -2.01
N THR A 76 -3.49 7.87 -2.22
CA THR A 76 -2.88 9.19 -2.43
C THR A 76 -3.37 9.84 -3.73
N ARG A 77 -3.48 9.08 -4.82
CA ARG A 77 -4.05 9.55 -6.09
C ARG A 77 -5.51 9.98 -5.94
N ILE A 78 -6.31 9.19 -5.22
CA ILE A 78 -7.73 9.54 -4.95
C ILE A 78 -7.81 10.82 -4.11
N LYS A 79 -6.98 10.94 -3.08
CA LYS A 79 -6.91 12.16 -2.24
C LYS A 79 -6.49 13.38 -3.07
N LEU A 80 -5.52 13.23 -3.96
CA LEU A 80 -5.08 14.30 -4.86
C LEU A 80 -6.23 14.76 -5.76
N LEU A 81 -6.94 13.82 -6.37
CA LEU A 81 -8.07 14.14 -7.23
C LEU A 81 -9.18 14.87 -6.48
N LYS A 82 -9.54 14.43 -5.26
CA LYS A 82 -10.50 15.16 -4.42
C LYS A 82 -10.03 16.59 -4.10
N ARG A 83 -8.74 16.80 -3.86
CA ARG A 83 -8.16 18.13 -3.58
C ARG A 83 -8.20 19.04 -4.80
N GLN A 84 -7.86 18.52 -5.99
CA GLN A 84 -7.97 19.25 -7.26
C GLN A 84 -9.41 19.68 -7.55
N MET A 85 -10.40 18.92 -7.06
CA MET A 85 -11.82 19.22 -7.20
C MET A 85 -12.39 20.05 -6.04
N TYR A 86 -11.53 20.64 -5.19
CA TYR A 86 -11.91 21.48 -4.06
C TYR A 86 -12.97 20.84 -3.14
N GLY A 87 -12.91 19.53 -2.96
CA GLY A 87 -13.86 18.78 -2.12
C GLY A 87 -15.25 18.56 -2.73
N ARG A 88 -15.51 19.00 -3.98
CA ARG A 88 -16.80 18.85 -4.67
C ARG A 88 -17.01 17.48 -5.32
N ALA A 89 -16.03 16.58 -5.24
CA ALA A 89 -16.09 15.27 -5.86
C ALA A 89 -16.87 14.26 -5.00
N ASN A 90 -18.07 13.88 -5.47
CA ASN A 90 -18.82 12.72 -4.96
C ASN A 90 -18.21 11.40 -5.48
N PHE A 91 -18.69 10.26 -4.96
CA PHE A 91 -18.15 8.95 -5.32
C PHE A 91 -18.25 8.65 -6.83
N ASP A 92 -19.38 8.97 -7.46
CA ASP A 92 -19.59 8.74 -8.89
C ASP A 92 -18.63 9.56 -9.76
N LEU A 93 -18.38 10.82 -9.40
CA LEU A 93 -17.41 11.69 -10.08
C LEU A 93 -15.99 11.15 -9.96
N LEU A 94 -15.58 10.70 -8.77
CA LEU A 94 -14.28 10.08 -8.58
C LEU A 94 -14.15 8.79 -9.39
N ARG A 95 -15.17 7.92 -9.36
CA ARG A 95 -15.19 6.67 -10.10
C ARG A 95 -15.05 6.93 -11.60
N ARG A 96 -15.82 7.87 -12.15
CA ARG A 96 -15.73 8.27 -13.57
C ARG A 96 -14.31 8.74 -13.91
N ARG A 97 -13.71 9.60 -13.08
CA ARG A 97 -12.37 10.13 -13.37
C ARG A 97 -11.26 9.08 -13.28
N ILE A 98 -11.35 8.14 -12.34
CA ILE A 98 -10.38 7.06 -12.18
C ILE A 98 -10.47 6.06 -13.33
N LEU A 99 -11.69 5.74 -13.79
CA LEU A 99 -11.89 4.76 -14.86
C LEU A 99 -11.68 5.34 -16.27
N LEU A 100 -11.90 6.65 -16.47
CA LEU A 100 -11.81 7.30 -17.78
C LEU A 100 -10.47 8.01 -18.03
N SER A 101 -9.58 8.08 -17.02
CA SER A 101 -8.24 8.65 -17.13
C SER A 101 -7.21 7.57 -16.77
N PRO A 102 -6.77 6.73 -17.75
CA PRO A 102 -5.75 5.72 -17.52
C PRO A 102 -4.39 6.32 -17.11
#